data_AF-C3ZP98-F1
#
_entry.id   AF-C3ZP98-F1
#
_cell.length_a   1.000
_cell.length_b   1.000
_cell.length_c   1.000
_cell.angle_alpha   90.00
_cell.angle_beta   90.00
_cell.angle_gamma   90.00
#
_symmetry.space_group_name_H-M   'P 1'
#
loop_
_entity.id
_entity.type
_entity.pdbx_description
1 polymer ?
#
loop_
_entity_poly.entity_id
_entity_poly.type
_entity_poly.pdbx_seq_one_letter_code
_entity_poly.pdbx_strand_id
1 'polypeptide(L)'
;MAALYALFGCVETLICPRLCNCSGSFENVHCNGKGLTKIPRGIPDSVLYLNLQSNNITKIQRDQFADYVDLKNLHLGDNLITRIEDGAFNGLKNLHILELYNNRLTYIPRGTFSAVTNLEELWLRGNPIVCLDDYAFSQLPNLRHLDIGELHELRITSVNMFVGLSSLVNLNMAVASLSSVPFLTHLSNLEQLDLTGNSLKTISQKSFSGLDRLERLLLVSCRITSVDVNAFEGLKSLTVLNLSHNSLTYLPEGIFDMTPSLRNMYLQHNPWNCSCDMTWMLEWIRSSERNVTCNDCGKCSSPRRLRGQQLVNLTKESLSCPGGKTTVANLKINMTEGGEKDLECLTGSDTTQIWKTGSTIRSGSFQLSVKISGDGSVNVTDVTTDGSGIYACGKSNS
;
A
#
# COMPACT_ATOMS: atom_id res chain seq x y z
N MET A 1 -61.45 50.71 10.87
CA MET A 1 -60.86 49.67 11.74
C MET A 1 -60.36 48.54 10.85
N ALA A 2 -59.05 48.46 10.61
CA ALA A 2 -58.44 47.31 9.97
C ALA A 2 -57.33 46.84 10.90
N ALA A 3 -57.51 45.66 11.50
CA ALA A 3 -56.52 45.03 12.36
C ALA A 3 -55.46 44.37 11.47
N LEU A 4 -54.22 44.86 11.55
CA LEU A 4 -53.05 44.14 11.06
C LEU A 4 -52.76 42.98 12.02
N TYR A 5 -53.01 41.75 11.56
CA TYR A 5 -52.44 40.56 12.20
C TYR A 5 -50.97 40.46 11.79
N ALA A 6 -50.07 40.84 12.71
CA ALA A 6 -48.67 40.50 12.59
C ALA A 6 -48.51 38.98 12.81
N LEU A 7 -48.11 38.27 11.76
CA LEU A 7 -47.60 36.90 11.84
C LEU A 7 -46.29 36.93 12.63
N PHE A 8 -46.38 36.74 13.95
CA PHE A 8 -45.25 36.30 14.76
C PHE A 8 -44.93 34.86 14.35
N GLY A 9 -44.12 34.70 13.31
CA GLY A 9 -43.38 33.47 13.11
C GLY A 9 -42.55 33.21 14.37
N CYS A 10 -42.66 32.01 14.92
CA CYS A 10 -41.80 31.55 16.01
C CYS A 10 -40.35 31.64 15.52
N VAL A 11 -39.61 32.66 15.95
CA VAL A 11 -38.15 32.64 15.84
C VAL A 11 -37.72 31.59 16.85
N GLU A 12 -37.55 30.34 16.40
CA GLU A 12 -36.85 29.34 17.21
C GLU A 12 -35.48 29.92 17.52
N THR A 13 -35.31 30.36 18.75
CA THR A 13 -34.00 30.76 19.26
C THR A 13 -33.10 29.55 19.08
N LEU A 14 -32.07 29.65 18.24
CA LEU A 14 -31.03 28.64 18.15
C LEU A 14 -30.42 28.46 19.54
N ILE A 15 -30.70 27.32 20.16
CA ILE A 15 -30.22 26.99 21.49
C ILE A 15 -29.24 25.83 21.35
N CYS A 16 -28.04 26.00 21.89
CA CYS A 16 -27.07 24.93 21.94
C CYS A 16 -27.61 23.77 22.80
N PRO A 17 -27.47 22.49 22.38
CA PRO A 17 -27.86 21.37 23.19
C PRO A 17 -27.21 21.42 24.58
N ARG A 18 -27.98 21.16 25.65
CA ARG A 18 -27.54 21.32 27.04
C ARG A 18 -26.23 20.61 27.41
N LEU A 19 -25.95 19.46 26.78
CA LEU A 19 -24.76 18.65 27.06
C LEU A 19 -23.57 19.00 26.14
N CYS A 20 -23.79 19.86 25.16
CA CYS A 20 -22.80 20.23 24.15
C CYS A 20 -22.32 21.66 24.36
N ASN A 21 -21.21 21.98 23.70
CA ASN A 21 -20.67 23.33 23.61
C ASN A 21 -20.72 23.78 22.15
N CYS A 22 -21.28 24.96 21.90
CA CYS A 22 -21.44 25.50 20.55
C CYS A 22 -20.58 26.75 20.38
N SER A 23 -19.95 26.90 19.22
CA SER A 23 -19.16 28.08 18.88
C SER A 23 -19.34 28.46 17.40
N GLY A 24 -18.81 29.62 17.00
CA GLY A 24 -18.92 30.12 15.62
C GLY A 24 -20.36 30.27 15.17
N SER A 25 -21.19 30.99 15.94
CA SER A 25 -22.61 31.16 15.62
C SER A 25 -23.36 29.84 15.41
N PHE A 26 -23.04 28.83 16.22
CA PHE A 26 -23.61 27.48 16.17
C PHE A 26 -23.15 26.58 15.02
N GLU A 27 -22.17 27.00 14.23
CA GLU A 27 -21.57 26.17 13.16
C GLU A 27 -20.74 25.00 13.72
N ASN A 28 -20.16 25.15 14.91
CA ASN A 28 -19.31 24.15 15.53
C ASN A 28 -19.94 23.63 16.83
N VAL A 29 -20.32 22.36 16.84
CA VAL A 29 -21.01 21.72 17.97
C VAL A 29 -20.15 20.59 18.53
N HIS A 30 -19.69 20.75 19.77
CA HIS A 30 -18.85 19.80 20.49
C HIS A 30 -19.62 19.09 21.59
N CYS A 31 -19.84 17.80 21.41
CA CYS A 31 -20.57 16.91 22.33
C CYS A 31 -19.70 15.72 22.80
N ASN A 32 -18.38 15.83 22.70
CA ASN A 32 -17.45 14.75 23.00
C ASN A 32 -17.29 14.48 24.50
N GLY A 33 -17.08 13.22 24.88
CA GLY A 33 -16.79 12.84 26.27
C GLY A 33 -17.95 13.05 27.26
N LYS A 34 -19.20 13.03 26.78
CA LYS A 34 -20.40 13.35 27.59
C LYS A 34 -21.17 12.10 28.02
N GLY A 35 -20.69 10.91 27.69
CA GLY A 35 -21.37 9.64 27.99
C GLY A 35 -22.69 9.47 27.24
N LEU A 36 -22.84 10.12 26.07
CA LEU A 36 -24.06 10.07 25.28
C LEU A 36 -24.29 8.66 24.75
N THR A 37 -25.49 8.11 24.96
CA THR A 37 -25.87 6.80 24.40
C THR A 37 -26.58 6.92 23.06
N LYS A 38 -26.96 8.15 22.68
CA LYS A 38 -27.67 8.52 21.45
C LYS A 38 -27.22 9.90 21.00
N ILE A 39 -27.40 10.19 19.72
CA ILE A 39 -27.17 11.53 19.16
C ILE A 39 -28.19 12.50 19.77
N PRO A 40 -27.76 13.66 20.31
CA PRO A 40 -28.65 14.60 20.99
C PRO A 40 -29.59 15.30 20.00
N ARG A 41 -30.82 15.59 20.44
CA ARG A 41 -31.77 16.42 19.67
C ARG A 41 -31.47 17.92 19.90
N GLY A 42 -31.94 18.75 18.98
CA GLY A 42 -31.80 20.21 19.06
C GLY A 42 -30.40 20.71 18.67
N ILE A 43 -29.65 19.92 17.90
CA ILE A 43 -28.47 20.43 17.20
C ILE A 43 -28.98 21.39 16.11
N PRO A 44 -28.43 22.61 16.03
CA PRO A 44 -28.77 23.57 14.97
C PRO A 44 -28.57 23.02 13.56
N ASP A 45 -29.50 23.30 12.65
CA ASP A 45 -29.45 22.85 11.26
C ASP A 45 -28.29 23.46 10.46
N SER A 46 -27.79 24.64 10.90
CA SER A 46 -26.63 25.35 10.33
C SER A 46 -25.27 24.76 10.76
N VAL A 47 -25.26 23.60 11.41
CA VAL A 47 -24.03 22.96 11.88
C VAL A 47 -23.14 22.57 10.71
N LEU A 48 -21.87 22.97 10.76
CA LEU A 48 -20.83 22.61 9.79
C LEU A 48 -19.88 21.55 10.35
N TYR A 49 -19.67 21.56 11.66
CA TYR A 49 -18.79 20.66 12.39
C TYR A 49 -19.52 20.07 13.59
N LEU A 50 -19.64 18.74 13.63
CA LEU A 50 -20.29 18.02 14.73
C LEU A 50 -19.34 16.97 15.30
N ASN A 51 -18.91 17.19 16.56
CA ASN A 51 -18.06 16.25 17.27
C ASN A 51 -18.85 15.49 18.35
N LEU A 52 -19.01 14.18 18.13
CA LEU A 52 -19.67 13.23 19.02
C LEU A 52 -18.70 12.13 19.51
N GLN A 53 -17.39 12.37 19.43
CA GLN A 53 -16.36 11.39 19.81
C GLN A 53 -16.39 11.03 21.29
N SER A 54 -15.80 9.88 21.64
CA SER A 54 -15.63 9.45 23.04
C SER A 54 -16.95 9.41 23.81
N ASN A 55 -17.98 8.82 23.21
CA ASN A 55 -19.30 8.63 23.80
C ASN A 55 -19.70 7.14 23.79
N ASN A 56 -20.92 6.83 24.22
CA ASN A 56 -21.44 5.47 24.33
C ASN A 56 -22.52 5.19 23.26
N ILE A 57 -22.42 5.82 22.09
CA ILE A 57 -23.42 5.66 21.01
C ILE A 57 -23.27 4.26 20.41
N THR A 58 -24.38 3.54 20.27
CA THR A 58 -24.38 2.12 19.86
C THR A 58 -24.88 1.86 18.44
N LYS A 59 -25.63 2.79 17.86
CA LYS A 59 -26.22 2.68 16.53
C LYS A 59 -26.47 4.03 15.90
N ILE A 60 -26.44 4.09 14.57
CA ILE A 60 -26.88 5.23 13.77
C ILE A 60 -28.12 4.81 13.00
N GLN A 61 -29.22 5.55 13.18
CA GLN A 61 -30.51 5.22 12.59
C GLN A 61 -30.67 5.86 11.21
N ARG A 62 -31.63 5.38 10.42
CA ARG A 62 -32.01 6.01 9.14
C ARG A 62 -32.37 7.49 9.36
N ASP A 63 -31.93 8.36 8.43
CA ASP A 63 -32.22 9.80 8.40
C ASP A 63 -31.82 10.57 9.67
N GLN A 64 -30.94 9.99 10.50
CA GLN A 64 -30.55 10.54 11.80
C GLN A 64 -29.84 11.90 11.71
N PHE A 65 -29.32 12.24 10.54
CA PHE A 65 -28.63 13.50 10.23
C PHE A 65 -29.28 14.25 9.06
N ALA A 66 -30.50 13.90 8.66
CA ALA A 66 -31.12 14.41 7.43
C ALA A 66 -31.29 15.93 7.39
N ASP A 67 -31.47 16.55 8.57
CA ASP A 67 -31.67 18.00 8.70
C ASP A 67 -30.35 18.79 8.60
N TYR A 68 -29.19 18.13 8.76
CA TYR A 68 -27.86 18.79 8.80
C TYR A 68 -27.23 18.88 7.41
N VAL A 69 -27.95 19.50 6.48
CA VAL A 69 -27.57 19.55 5.05
C VAL A 69 -26.25 20.28 4.78
N ASP A 70 -25.86 21.22 5.65
CA ASP A 70 -24.64 22.00 5.55
C ASP A 70 -23.43 21.34 6.25
N LEU A 71 -23.65 20.21 6.94
CA LEU A 71 -22.63 19.53 7.72
C LEU A 71 -21.47 19.06 6.83
N LYS A 72 -20.25 19.46 7.20
CA LYS A 72 -19.01 19.14 6.49
C LYS A 72 -18.20 18.08 7.21
N ASN A 73 -18.15 18.15 8.54
CA ASN A 73 -17.29 17.28 9.35
C ASN A 73 -18.12 16.59 10.43
N LEU A 74 -18.19 15.26 10.36
CA LEU A 74 -18.92 14.43 11.33
C LEU A 74 -17.94 13.48 12.03
N HIS A 75 -17.72 13.72 13.33
CA HIS A 75 -16.82 12.92 14.14
C HIS A 75 -17.60 11.99 15.08
N LEU A 76 -17.51 10.69 14.83
CA LEU A 76 -18.17 9.61 15.59
C LEU A 76 -17.16 8.57 16.10
N GLY A 77 -15.86 8.90 16.08
CA GLY A 77 -14.80 8.05 16.59
C GLY A 77 -14.92 7.72 18.09
N ASP A 78 -14.29 6.64 18.53
CA ASP A 78 -14.27 6.20 19.93
C ASP A 78 -15.68 6.09 20.55
N ASN A 79 -16.58 5.41 19.85
CA ASN A 79 -17.93 5.10 20.32
C ASN A 79 -18.14 3.58 20.40
N LEU A 80 -19.37 3.13 20.63
CA LEU A 80 -19.76 1.72 20.71
C LEU A 80 -20.61 1.30 19.50
N ILE A 81 -20.46 1.98 18.35
CA ILE A 81 -21.36 1.82 17.21
C ILE A 81 -21.17 0.42 16.63
N THR A 82 -22.24 -0.38 16.70
CA THR A 82 -22.27 -1.76 16.19
C THR A 82 -22.95 -1.87 14.84
N ARG A 83 -23.84 -0.93 14.51
CA ARG A 83 -24.68 -0.95 13.31
C ARG A 83 -24.96 0.46 12.79
N ILE A 84 -24.91 0.59 11.47
CA ILE A 84 -25.35 1.76 10.72
C ILE A 84 -26.53 1.31 9.86
N GLU A 85 -27.70 1.90 10.07
CA GLU A 85 -28.89 1.59 9.27
C GLU A 85 -28.76 2.12 7.84
N ASP A 86 -29.43 1.48 6.90
CA ASP A 86 -29.50 1.93 5.52
C ASP A 86 -30.14 3.33 5.42
N GLY A 87 -29.49 4.27 4.73
CA GLY A 87 -29.88 5.68 4.68
C GLY A 87 -29.54 6.49 5.94
N ALA A 88 -28.66 6.00 6.83
CA ALA A 88 -28.26 6.74 8.03
C ALA A 88 -27.64 8.12 7.76
N PHE A 89 -26.97 8.27 6.63
CA PHE A 89 -26.28 9.51 6.22
C PHE A 89 -27.04 10.29 5.13
N ASN A 90 -28.33 10.00 4.95
CA ASN A 90 -29.17 10.78 4.04
C ASN A 90 -29.15 12.27 4.42
N GLY A 91 -29.24 13.15 3.42
CA GLY A 91 -29.22 14.61 3.61
C GLY A 91 -27.81 15.23 3.67
N LEU A 92 -26.78 14.46 4.03
CA LEU A 92 -25.40 14.92 4.22
C LEU A 92 -24.62 15.17 2.92
N LYS A 93 -25.17 16.01 2.03
CA LYS A 93 -24.63 16.26 0.68
C LYS A 93 -23.30 17.03 0.69
N ASN A 94 -23.03 17.80 1.73
CA ASN A 94 -21.81 18.61 1.86
C ASN A 94 -20.75 17.98 2.77
N LEU A 95 -20.92 16.71 3.15
CA LEU A 95 -20.01 16.04 4.05
C LEU A 95 -18.68 15.74 3.36
N HIS A 96 -17.58 16.24 3.92
CA HIS A 96 -16.22 16.03 3.45
C HIS A 96 -15.45 15.05 4.34
N ILE A 97 -15.69 15.06 5.66
CA ILE A 97 -14.99 14.21 6.62
C ILE A 97 -15.98 13.39 7.44
N LEU A 98 -15.79 12.08 7.43
CA LEU A 98 -16.54 11.13 8.26
C LEU A 98 -15.57 10.24 9.05
N GLU A 99 -15.59 10.40 10.37
CA GLU A 99 -14.78 9.58 11.28
C GLU A 99 -15.65 8.57 12.04
N LEU A 100 -15.36 7.30 11.83
CA LEU A 100 -16.01 6.15 12.47
C LEU A 100 -14.99 5.21 13.14
N TYR A 101 -13.75 5.67 13.34
CA TYR A 101 -12.68 4.85 13.90
C TYR A 101 -12.97 4.42 15.35
N ASN A 102 -12.33 3.33 15.81
CA ASN A 102 -12.48 2.76 17.14
C ASN A 102 -13.94 2.54 17.58
N ASN A 103 -14.75 1.98 16.70
CA ASN A 103 -16.12 1.56 16.99
C ASN A 103 -16.22 0.03 17.11
N ARG A 104 -17.41 -0.54 16.89
CA ARG A 104 -17.69 -1.98 16.98
C ARG A 104 -18.36 -2.49 15.69
N LEU A 105 -18.07 -1.84 14.56
CA LEU A 105 -18.62 -2.21 13.26
C LEU A 105 -18.01 -3.52 12.78
N THR A 106 -18.86 -4.50 12.47
CA THR A 106 -18.43 -5.82 11.98
C THR A 106 -18.52 -5.96 10.46
N TYR A 107 -19.32 -5.12 9.81
CA TYR A 107 -19.49 -5.03 8.37
C TYR A 107 -19.93 -3.62 7.98
N ILE A 108 -19.72 -3.24 6.72
CA ILE A 108 -20.23 -2.00 6.13
C ILE A 108 -21.22 -2.40 5.04
N PRO A 109 -22.55 -2.20 5.23
CA PRO A 109 -23.52 -2.52 4.21
C PRO A 109 -23.25 -1.79 2.89
N ARG A 110 -23.45 -2.47 1.77
CA ARG A 110 -23.47 -1.83 0.45
C ARG A 110 -24.45 -0.64 0.45
N GLY A 111 -24.02 0.49 -0.10
CA GLY A 111 -24.85 1.69 -0.19
C GLY A 111 -24.88 2.56 1.07
N THR A 112 -24.21 2.16 2.16
CA THR A 112 -24.08 3.00 3.39
C THR A 112 -23.65 4.43 3.06
N PHE A 113 -22.73 4.59 2.09
CA PHE A 113 -22.16 5.89 1.71
C PHE A 113 -22.80 6.51 0.45
N SER A 114 -23.94 5.99 -0.02
CA SER A 114 -24.58 6.45 -1.27
C SER A 114 -25.04 7.92 -1.22
N ALA A 115 -25.30 8.47 -0.04
CA ALA A 115 -25.78 9.85 0.13
C ALA A 115 -24.64 10.88 0.31
N VAL A 116 -23.40 10.44 0.56
CA VAL A 116 -22.25 11.29 0.91
C VAL A 116 -21.22 11.32 -0.22
N THR A 117 -21.66 11.71 -1.43
CA THR A 117 -20.83 11.64 -2.65
C THR A 117 -19.67 12.65 -2.68
N ASN A 118 -19.70 13.68 -1.83
CA ASN A 118 -18.64 14.69 -1.70
C ASN A 118 -17.59 14.34 -0.63
N LEU A 119 -17.67 13.14 -0.04
CA LEU A 119 -16.75 12.71 1.00
C LEU A 119 -15.31 12.63 0.47
N GLU A 120 -14.39 13.26 1.18
CA GLU A 120 -12.96 13.31 0.88
C GLU A 120 -12.15 12.44 1.84
N GLU A 121 -12.60 12.29 3.08
CA GLU A 121 -11.92 11.50 4.12
C GLU A 121 -12.88 10.55 4.84
N LEU A 122 -12.48 9.28 4.90
CA LEU A 122 -13.22 8.23 5.60
C LEU A 122 -12.29 7.45 6.53
N TRP A 123 -12.60 7.47 7.81
CA TRP A 123 -11.79 6.82 8.86
C TRP A 123 -12.57 5.68 9.49
N LEU A 124 -12.14 4.45 9.26
CA LEU A 124 -12.77 3.21 9.75
C LEU A 124 -11.84 2.40 10.64
N ARG A 125 -10.64 2.91 10.92
CA ARG A 125 -9.59 2.27 11.71
C ARG A 125 -10.11 1.66 13.02
N GLY A 126 -9.57 0.51 13.43
CA GLY A 126 -9.84 -0.05 14.76
C GLY A 126 -11.27 -0.56 14.94
N ASN A 127 -11.95 -0.91 13.85
CA ASN A 127 -13.21 -1.63 13.89
C ASN A 127 -13.01 -3.14 13.65
N PRO A 128 -13.84 -4.02 14.24
CA PRO A 128 -13.79 -5.46 14.01
C PRO A 128 -14.44 -5.86 12.67
N ILE A 129 -14.17 -5.14 11.58
CA ILE A 129 -14.75 -5.40 10.26
C ILE A 129 -14.18 -6.71 9.71
N VAL A 130 -15.07 -7.64 9.38
CA VAL A 130 -14.69 -8.98 8.90
C VAL A 130 -14.44 -9.00 7.40
N CYS A 131 -15.23 -8.26 6.62
CA CYS A 131 -15.09 -8.19 5.17
C CYS A 131 -15.60 -6.86 4.63
N LEU A 132 -15.12 -6.52 3.43
CA LEU A 132 -15.60 -5.40 2.62
C LEU A 132 -16.06 -5.97 1.28
N ASP A 133 -17.27 -5.61 0.86
CA ASP A 133 -17.88 -6.11 -0.38
C ASP A 133 -17.17 -5.59 -1.63
N ASP A 134 -17.39 -6.26 -2.77
CA ASP A 134 -17.05 -5.72 -4.09
C ASP A 134 -17.63 -4.32 -4.27
N TYR A 135 -16.82 -3.39 -4.77
CA TYR A 135 -17.24 -2.01 -5.01
C TYR A 135 -17.73 -1.28 -3.74
N ALA A 136 -17.29 -1.68 -2.55
CA ALA A 136 -17.73 -1.13 -1.26
C ALA A 136 -17.67 0.41 -1.20
N PHE A 137 -16.66 1.01 -1.83
CA PHE A 137 -16.44 2.45 -1.84
C PHE A 137 -16.70 3.12 -3.20
N SER A 138 -17.30 2.40 -4.15
CA SER A 138 -17.53 2.90 -5.53
C SER A 138 -18.41 4.14 -5.62
N GLN A 139 -19.21 4.42 -4.58
CA GLN A 139 -20.08 5.60 -4.49
C GLN A 139 -19.35 6.84 -3.96
N LEU A 140 -18.04 6.75 -3.71
CA LEU A 140 -17.21 7.82 -3.16
C LEU A 140 -16.15 8.27 -4.19
N PRO A 141 -16.55 8.87 -5.32
CA PRO A 141 -15.61 9.22 -6.40
C PRO A 141 -14.62 10.33 -6.02
N ASN A 142 -14.95 11.12 -4.99
CA ASN A 142 -14.12 12.23 -4.50
C ASN A 142 -13.23 11.84 -3.31
N LEU A 143 -13.26 10.58 -2.87
CA LEU A 143 -12.50 10.16 -1.71
C LEU A 143 -11.00 10.26 -1.97
N ARG A 144 -10.29 10.95 -1.08
CA ARG A 144 -8.85 11.19 -1.16
C ARG A 144 -8.09 10.43 -0.08
N HIS A 145 -8.69 10.27 1.11
CA HIS A 145 -8.08 9.60 2.25
C HIS A 145 -8.99 8.50 2.76
N LEU A 146 -8.46 7.27 2.81
CA LEU A 146 -9.14 6.12 3.37
C LEU A 146 -8.26 5.45 4.42
N ASP A 147 -8.72 5.45 5.67
CA ASP A 147 -8.07 4.72 6.76
C ASP A 147 -8.90 3.49 7.14
N ILE A 148 -8.39 2.31 6.77
CA ILE A 148 -8.90 0.99 7.11
C ILE A 148 -7.80 0.18 7.82
N GLY A 149 -6.99 0.85 8.64
CA GLY A 149 -6.00 0.22 9.50
C GLY A 149 -6.62 -0.46 10.73
N GLU A 150 -5.83 -1.28 11.43
CA GLU A 150 -6.23 -2.01 12.65
C GLU A 150 -7.53 -2.83 12.50
N LEU A 151 -7.87 -3.25 11.27
CA LEU A 151 -8.99 -4.15 11.01
C LEU A 151 -8.52 -5.60 11.21
N HIS A 152 -8.30 -6.00 12.46
CA HIS A 152 -7.67 -7.28 12.79
C HIS A 152 -8.42 -8.53 12.29
N GLU A 153 -9.74 -8.41 12.09
CA GLU A 153 -10.62 -9.48 11.61
C GLU A 153 -10.81 -9.48 10.09
N LEU A 154 -10.19 -8.53 9.37
CA LEU A 154 -10.42 -8.32 7.94
C LEU A 154 -9.93 -9.51 7.12
N ARG A 155 -10.84 -10.06 6.31
CA ARG A 155 -10.58 -11.07 5.30
C ARG A 155 -10.73 -10.42 3.94
N ILE A 156 -9.61 -10.22 3.24
CA ILE A 156 -9.66 -9.74 1.86
C ILE A 156 -10.08 -10.90 0.96
N THR A 157 -11.31 -10.84 0.47
CA THR A 157 -11.90 -11.85 -0.41
C THR A 157 -12.06 -11.38 -1.85
N SER A 158 -11.98 -10.08 -2.09
CA SER A 158 -12.31 -9.48 -3.39
C SER A 158 -11.17 -8.65 -3.98
N VAL A 159 -10.98 -8.81 -5.29
CA VAL A 159 -10.09 -7.97 -6.10
C VAL A 159 -10.73 -6.64 -6.50
N ASN A 160 -12.05 -6.50 -6.36
CA ASN A 160 -12.81 -5.32 -6.79
C ASN A 160 -13.14 -4.35 -5.65
N MET A 161 -12.57 -4.57 -4.46
CA MET A 161 -12.88 -3.80 -3.25
C MET A 161 -12.65 -2.29 -3.42
N PHE A 162 -11.58 -1.90 -4.10
CA PHE A 162 -11.16 -0.51 -4.29
C PHE A 162 -11.57 0.09 -5.64
N VAL A 163 -12.37 -0.62 -6.44
CA VAL A 163 -12.83 -0.10 -7.73
C VAL A 163 -13.74 1.11 -7.52
N GLY A 164 -13.49 2.17 -8.28
CA GLY A 164 -14.20 3.46 -8.19
C GLY A 164 -13.45 4.53 -7.40
N LEU A 165 -12.42 4.17 -6.64
CA LEU A 165 -11.59 5.10 -5.86
C LEU A 165 -10.48 5.74 -6.70
N SER A 166 -10.82 6.31 -7.86
CA SER A 166 -9.82 6.89 -8.76
C SER A 166 -9.15 8.14 -8.21
N SER A 167 -9.78 8.86 -7.27
CA SER A 167 -9.25 10.10 -6.68
C SER A 167 -8.43 9.87 -5.40
N LEU A 168 -8.27 8.60 -4.99
CA LEU A 168 -7.63 8.25 -3.73
C LEU A 168 -6.14 8.57 -3.77
N VAL A 169 -5.69 9.32 -2.78
CA VAL A 169 -4.31 9.80 -2.63
C VAL A 169 -3.61 9.05 -1.51
N ASN A 170 -4.31 8.75 -0.41
CA ASN A 170 -3.76 8.07 0.75
C ASN A 170 -4.62 6.87 1.13
N LEU A 171 -3.97 5.72 1.27
CA LEU A 171 -4.56 4.49 1.75
C LEU A 171 -3.75 3.94 2.93
N ASN A 172 -4.39 3.85 4.09
CA ASN A 172 -3.85 3.18 5.26
C ASN A 172 -4.55 1.82 5.46
N MET A 173 -3.77 0.73 5.42
CA MET A 173 -4.18 -0.62 5.77
C MET A 173 -3.20 -1.26 6.77
N ALA A 174 -2.60 -0.45 7.63
CA ALA A 174 -1.66 -0.93 8.64
C ALA A 174 -2.35 -1.86 9.64
N VAL A 175 -1.70 -2.95 10.04
CA VAL A 175 -2.15 -3.89 11.08
C VAL A 175 -3.52 -4.52 10.79
N ALA A 176 -3.82 -4.77 9.52
CA ALA A 176 -5.07 -5.39 9.06
C ALA A 176 -4.94 -6.92 8.83
N SER A 177 -3.94 -7.56 9.45
CA SER A 177 -3.70 -9.01 9.37
C SER A 177 -3.51 -9.56 7.94
N LEU A 178 -3.05 -8.74 6.99
CA LEU A 178 -2.97 -9.13 5.58
C LEU A 178 -1.86 -10.16 5.34
N SER A 179 -2.17 -11.21 4.59
CA SER A 179 -1.20 -12.22 4.15
C SER A 179 -0.52 -11.89 2.82
N SER A 180 -1.07 -10.94 2.06
CA SER A 180 -0.58 -10.50 0.76
C SER A 180 -1.05 -9.08 0.47
N VAL A 181 -0.35 -8.39 -0.42
CA VAL A 181 -0.77 -7.06 -0.89
C VAL A 181 -2.08 -7.21 -1.69
N PRO A 182 -3.12 -6.41 -1.41
CA PRO A 182 -4.37 -6.46 -2.16
C PRO A 182 -4.21 -5.96 -3.60
N PHE A 183 -5.24 -6.15 -4.43
CA PHE A 183 -5.27 -5.58 -5.77
C PHE A 183 -5.47 -4.06 -5.71
N LEU A 184 -4.43 -3.32 -6.09
CA LEU A 184 -4.39 -1.85 -6.01
C LEU A 184 -4.29 -1.15 -7.37
N THR A 185 -4.34 -1.91 -8.48
CA THR A 185 -4.11 -1.42 -9.85
C THR A 185 -5.04 -0.28 -10.29
N HIS A 186 -6.19 -0.11 -9.63
CA HIS A 186 -7.16 0.95 -9.93
C HIS A 186 -6.87 2.28 -9.22
N LEU A 187 -5.94 2.31 -8.27
CA LEU A 187 -5.61 3.48 -7.47
C LEU A 187 -4.50 4.31 -8.12
N SER A 188 -4.72 4.76 -9.36
CA SER A 188 -3.69 5.42 -10.19
C SER A 188 -3.23 6.79 -9.69
N ASN A 189 -3.99 7.42 -8.78
CA ASN A 189 -3.64 8.68 -8.13
C ASN A 189 -3.04 8.50 -6.72
N LEU A 190 -2.79 7.26 -6.29
CA LEU A 190 -2.28 6.99 -4.95
C LEU A 190 -0.86 7.52 -4.79
N GLU A 191 -0.64 8.34 -3.78
CA GLU A 191 0.65 8.95 -3.44
C GLU A 191 1.23 8.31 -2.16
N GLN A 192 0.38 7.87 -1.23
CA GLN A 192 0.80 7.25 0.02
C GLN A 192 0.08 5.92 0.27
N LEU A 193 0.86 4.89 0.58
CA LEU A 193 0.38 3.56 0.95
C LEU A 193 1.08 3.08 2.22
N ASP A 194 0.27 2.82 3.25
CA ASP A 194 0.74 2.21 4.50
C ASP A 194 0.22 0.77 4.65
N LEU A 195 1.14 -0.19 4.65
CA LEU A 195 0.89 -1.61 4.85
C LEU A 195 1.59 -2.14 6.11
N THR A 196 2.04 -1.26 7.00
CA THR A 196 2.81 -1.58 8.21
C THR A 196 2.14 -2.63 9.08
N GLY A 197 2.92 -3.55 9.65
CA GLY A 197 2.45 -4.52 10.65
C GLY A 197 1.57 -5.65 10.10
N ASN A 198 1.57 -5.86 8.78
CA ASN A 198 0.91 -7.00 8.16
C ASN A 198 1.82 -8.25 8.13
N SER A 199 1.36 -9.36 7.56
CA SER A 199 2.12 -10.62 7.46
C SER A 199 2.31 -11.04 5.99
N LEU A 200 2.89 -10.14 5.20
CA LEU A 200 2.95 -10.25 3.73
C LEU A 200 3.88 -11.37 3.24
N LYS A 201 4.92 -11.73 4.01
CA LYS A 201 5.99 -12.72 3.69
C LYS A 201 6.80 -12.42 2.43
N THR A 202 6.17 -12.15 1.30
CA THR A 202 6.82 -11.94 0.00
C THR A 202 6.18 -10.75 -0.72
N ILE A 203 6.99 -9.99 -1.45
CA ILE A 203 6.51 -8.95 -2.36
C ILE A 203 6.78 -9.39 -3.80
N SER A 204 5.76 -9.30 -4.65
CA SER A 204 5.83 -9.74 -6.06
C SER A 204 5.80 -8.55 -7.03
N GLN A 205 6.18 -8.77 -8.29
CA GLN A 205 6.06 -7.76 -9.37
C GLN A 205 4.66 -7.16 -9.49
N LYS A 206 3.60 -7.93 -9.19
CA LYS A 206 2.22 -7.46 -9.32
C LYS A 206 1.72 -6.65 -8.13
N SER A 207 2.45 -6.67 -7.00
CA SER A 207 1.96 -6.12 -5.73
C SER A 207 1.66 -4.62 -5.80
N PHE A 208 2.44 -3.86 -6.58
CA PHE A 208 2.32 -2.39 -6.68
C PHE A 208 2.15 -1.91 -8.13
N SER A 209 1.74 -2.80 -9.03
CA SER A 209 1.58 -2.47 -10.44
C SER A 209 0.51 -1.37 -10.64
N GLY A 210 0.81 -0.40 -11.50
CA GLY A 210 -0.09 0.72 -11.85
C GLY A 210 -0.06 1.90 -10.87
N LEU A 211 0.76 1.84 -9.81
CA LEU A 211 0.89 2.91 -8.82
C LEU A 211 1.99 3.92 -9.19
N ASP A 212 1.95 4.45 -10.43
CA ASP A 212 3.01 5.30 -10.99
C ASP A 212 3.24 6.61 -10.20
N ARG A 213 2.21 7.09 -9.49
CA ARG A 213 2.24 8.30 -8.66
C ARG A 213 2.64 8.05 -7.20
N LEU A 214 2.86 6.81 -6.81
CA LEU A 214 3.16 6.47 -5.41
C LEU A 214 4.48 7.10 -4.99
N GLU A 215 4.43 7.95 -3.97
CA GLU A 215 5.59 8.65 -3.42
C GLU A 215 6.11 7.99 -2.15
N ARG A 216 5.21 7.46 -1.31
CA ARG A 216 5.52 6.91 0.00
C ARG A 216 4.96 5.51 0.17
N LEU A 217 5.84 4.53 0.32
CA LEU A 217 5.49 3.12 0.57
C LEU A 217 6.04 2.66 1.92
N LEU A 218 5.13 2.34 2.86
CA LEU A 218 5.47 1.87 4.19
C LEU A 218 5.17 0.37 4.33
N LEU A 219 6.21 -0.42 4.56
CA LEU A 219 6.18 -1.88 4.69
C LEU A 219 6.88 -2.32 5.99
N VAL A 220 6.72 -1.54 7.07
CA VAL A 220 7.39 -1.76 8.35
C VAL A 220 6.81 -3.01 9.03
N SER A 221 7.65 -3.88 9.60
CA SER A 221 7.16 -5.02 10.40
C SER A 221 6.21 -5.96 9.65
N CYS A 222 6.40 -6.14 8.34
CA CYS A 222 5.54 -6.94 7.47
C CYS A 222 5.94 -8.43 7.38
N ARG A 223 6.96 -8.85 8.15
CA ARG A 223 7.57 -10.19 8.13
C ARG A 223 8.04 -10.61 6.72
N ILE A 224 8.48 -9.65 5.92
CA ILE A 224 8.94 -9.90 4.55
C ILE A 224 10.28 -10.65 4.61
N THR A 225 10.36 -11.79 3.92
CA THR A 225 11.56 -12.62 3.79
C THR A 225 12.21 -12.52 2.42
N SER A 226 11.43 -12.21 1.37
CA SER A 226 11.94 -12.03 0.01
C SER A 226 11.12 -11.00 -0.77
N VAL A 227 11.79 -10.37 -1.73
CA VAL A 227 11.22 -9.38 -2.64
C VAL A 227 11.64 -9.77 -4.06
N ASP A 228 10.68 -9.80 -4.98
CA ASP A 228 10.93 -10.05 -6.40
C ASP A 228 11.82 -8.96 -7.02
N VAL A 229 12.64 -9.31 -8.01
CA VAL A 229 13.54 -8.35 -8.70
C VAL A 229 12.80 -7.18 -9.34
N ASN A 230 11.56 -7.40 -9.80
CA ASN A 230 10.73 -6.38 -10.43
C ASN A 230 9.61 -5.88 -9.50
N ALA A 231 9.71 -6.12 -8.19
CA ALA A 231 8.67 -5.77 -7.22
C ALA A 231 8.26 -4.29 -7.21
N PHE A 232 9.21 -3.39 -7.47
CA PHE A 232 9.01 -1.93 -7.48
C PHE A 232 9.05 -1.34 -8.89
N GLU A 233 8.94 -2.18 -9.92
CA GLU A 233 8.92 -1.73 -11.31
C GLU A 233 7.74 -0.77 -11.55
N GLY A 234 8.02 0.36 -12.20
CA GLY A 234 7.00 1.35 -12.55
C GLY A 234 6.69 2.40 -11.47
N LEU A 235 7.21 2.26 -10.25
CA LEU A 235 7.04 3.25 -9.17
C LEU A 235 7.93 4.50 -9.38
N LYS A 236 7.68 5.23 -10.46
CA LYS A 236 8.51 6.34 -10.97
C LYS A 236 8.58 7.51 -10.00
N SER A 237 7.51 7.77 -9.26
CA SER A 237 7.43 8.85 -8.27
C SER A 237 7.89 8.45 -6.86
N LEU A 238 8.28 7.19 -6.64
CA LEU A 238 8.59 6.73 -5.29
C LEU A 238 9.79 7.46 -4.73
N THR A 239 9.60 8.19 -3.63
CA THR A 239 10.64 8.95 -2.92
C THR A 239 11.03 8.30 -1.61
N VAL A 240 10.06 7.68 -0.92
CA VAL A 240 10.24 7.05 0.39
C VAL A 240 9.85 5.58 0.34
N LEU A 241 10.80 4.70 0.67
CA LEU A 241 10.57 3.27 0.85
C LEU A 241 11.01 2.85 2.26
N ASN A 242 10.07 2.31 3.04
CA ASN A 242 10.36 1.79 4.37
C ASN A 242 10.17 0.27 4.43
N LEU A 243 11.28 -0.47 4.49
CA LEU A 243 11.34 -1.93 4.63
C LEU A 243 11.90 -2.34 6.00
N SER A 244 11.93 -1.43 6.97
CA SER A 244 12.50 -1.69 8.29
C SER A 244 11.71 -2.74 9.08
N HIS A 245 12.38 -3.39 10.03
CA HIS A 245 11.79 -4.41 10.91
C HIS A 245 11.21 -5.62 10.17
N ASN A 246 11.82 -6.03 9.06
CA ASN A 246 11.45 -7.24 8.33
C ASN A 246 12.46 -8.39 8.59
N SER A 247 12.38 -9.44 7.77
CA SER A 247 13.26 -10.61 7.85
C SER A 247 14.08 -10.77 6.57
N LEU A 248 14.43 -9.65 5.92
CA LEU A 248 15.22 -9.63 4.70
C LEU A 248 16.68 -9.94 4.98
N THR A 249 17.24 -10.86 4.21
CA THR A 249 18.69 -11.16 4.24
C THR A 249 19.45 -10.48 3.11
N TYR A 250 18.80 -10.22 1.98
CA TYR A 250 19.36 -9.47 0.84
C TYR A 250 18.23 -8.83 0.04
N LEU A 251 18.59 -7.92 -0.86
CA LEU A 251 17.71 -7.41 -1.91
C LEU A 251 18.29 -7.81 -3.28
N PRO A 252 17.46 -8.17 -4.28
CA PRO A 252 17.93 -8.47 -5.62
C PRO A 252 18.63 -7.26 -6.26
N GLU A 253 19.69 -7.53 -7.03
CA GLU A 253 20.35 -6.53 -7.87
C GLU A 253 19.37 -5.95 -8.91
N GLY A 254 19.44 -4.64 -9.16
CA GLY A 254 18.58 -3.95 -10.14
C GLY A 254 17.18 -3.60 -9.65
N ILE A 255 16.80 -3.98 -8.42
CA ILE A 255 15.46 -3.75 -7.87
C ILE A 255 15.03 -2.26 -7.83
N PHE A 256 15.99 -1.33 -7.86
CA PHE A 256 15.75 0.12 -7.82
C PHE A 256 16.05 0.84 -9.14
N ASP A 257 16.28 0.10 -10.23
CA ASP A 257 16.63 0.70 -11.53
C ASP A 257 15.45 1.49 -12.12
N MET A 258 14.23 1.02 -11.86
CA MET A 258 12.98 1.62 -12.34
C MET A 258 12.32 2.56 -11.32
N THR A 259 13.04 2.95 -10.27
CA THR A 259 12.61 3.91 -9.24
C THR A 259 13.57 5.12 -9.18
N PRO A 260 13.60 5.98 -10.22
CA PRO A 260 14.59 7.05 -10.35
C PRO A 260 14.45 8.16 -9.29
N SER A 261 13.28 8.28 -8.67
CA SER A 261 12.96 9.31 -7.66
C SER A 261 13.26 8.87 -6.23
N LEU A 262 13.73 7.63 -6.01
CA LEU A 262 13.93 7.10 -4.67
C LEU A 262 15.09 7.81 -3.97
N ARG A 263 14.83 8.37 -2.78
CA ARG A 263 15.82 9.15 -2.00
C ARG A 263 15.90 8.73 -0.55
N ASN A 264 14.80 8.28 0.05
CA ASN A 264 14.73 7.99 1.48
C ASN A 264 14.45 6.50 1.67
N MET A 265 15.41 5.78 2.22
CA MET A 265 15.28 4.35 2.49
C MET A 265 15.50 4.02 3.95
N TYR A 266 14.64 3.15 4.47
CA TYR A 266 14.72 2.64 5.83
C TYR A 266 14.83 1.11 5.77
N LEU A 267 16.00 0.60 6.12
CA LEU A 267 16.40 -0.81 5.99
C LEU A 267 16.80 -1.44 7.33
N GLN A 268 16.79 -0.66 8.41
CA GLN A 268 17.16 -1.10 9.75
C GLN A 268 16.30 -2.25 10.26
N HIS A 269 16.83 -3.02 11.20
CA HIS A 269 16.18 -4.19 11.79
C HIS A 269 15.80 -5.26 10.76
N ASN A 270 16.72 -5.56 9.84
CA ASN A 270 16.68 -6.75 8.97
C ASN A 270 17.96 -7.58 9.19
N PRO A 271 17.89 -8.92 9.10
CA PRO A 271 19.04 -9.81 9.28
C PRO A 271 19.95 -9.85 8.03
N TRP A 272 20.50 -8.70 7.61
CA TRP A 272 21.30 -8.59 6.38
C TRP A 272 22.49 -9.56 6.33
N ASN A 273 22.56 -10.34 5.25
CA ASN A 273 23.68 -11.20 4.90
C ASN A 273 24.67 -10.44 4.02
N CYS A 274 25.74 -9.96 4.63
CA CYS A 274 26.78 -9.18 3.96
C CYS A 274 27.77 -10.11 3.24
N SER A 275 27.28 -10.80 2.22
CA SER A 275 28.04 -11.54 1.21
C SER A 275 28.39 -10.63 0.03
N CYS A 276 29.04 -11.20 -0.99
CA CYS A 276 29.38 -10.49 -2.22
C CYS A 276 28.19 -10.00 -3.02
N ASP A 277 27.05 -10.67 -2.88
CA ASP A 277 25.79 -10.28 -3.54
C ASP A 277 25.27 -8.94 -3.01
N MET A 278 25.78 -8.47 -1.87
CA MET A 278 25.43 -7.17 -1.29
C MET A 278 26.22 -6.00 -1.90
N THR A 279 27.23 -6.26 -2.74
CA THR A 279 28.15 -5.22 -3.26
C THR A 279 27.39 -4.08 -3.94
N TRP A 280 26.44 -4.41 -4.83
CA TRP A 280 25.64 -3.42 -5.54
C TRP A 280 24.87 -2.51 -4.56
N MET A 281 24.33 -3.08 -3.47
CA MET A 281 23.50 -2.34 -2.51
C MET A 281 24.36 -1.37 -1.69
N LEU A 282 25.56 -1.80 -1.30
CA LEU A 282 26.53 -0.93 -0.63
C LEU A 282 26.95 0.24 -1.52
N GLU A 283 27.22 -0.02 -2.80
CA GLU A 283 27.54 1.01 -3.79
C GLU A 283 26.36 1.95 -4.02
N TRP A 284 25.14 1.39 -4.13
CA TRP A 284 23.91 2.15 -4.31
C TRP A 284 23.65 3.10 -3.15
N ILE A 285 23.77 2.62 -1.91
CA ILE A 285 23.57 3.43 -0.69
C ILE A 285 24.59 4.57 -0.60
N ARG A 286 25.83 4.33 -1.04
CA ARG A 286 26.94 5.30 -0.99
C ARG A 286 26.96 6.26 -2.18
N SER A 287 26.15 6.03 -3.21
CA SER A 287 26.15 6.85 -4.42
C SER A 287 25.76 8.30 -4.09
N SER A 288 26.73 9.21 -4.24
CA SER A 288 26.52 10.65 -4.03
C SER A 288 25.62 11.28 -5.09
N GLU A 289 25.52 10.68 -6.28
CA GLU A 289 24.67 11.19 -7.37
C GLU A 289 23.18 11.08 -7.06
N ARG A 290 22.79 10.12 -6.21
CA ARG A 290 21.40 9.84 -5.89
C ARG A 290 20.88 10.60 -4.67
N ASN A 291 21.73 11.34 -3.94
CA ASN A 291 21.39 12.03 -2.68
C ASN A 291 20.57 11.14 -1.72
N VAL A 292 20.92 9.85 -1.64
CA VAL A 292 20.19 8.89 -0.81
C VAL A 292 20.43 9.23 0.65
N THR A 293 19.33 9.47 1.37
CA THR A 293 19.36 9.63 2.82
C THR A 293 19.00 8.29 3.45
N CYS A 294 20.00 7.68 4.05
CA CYS A 294 19.88 6.41 4.74
C CYS A 294 20.69 6.50 6.04
N ASN A 295 20.17 7.31 6.97
CA ASN A 295 20.85 7.63 8.24
C ASN A 295 21.03 6.40 9.15
N ASP A 296 20.19 5.36 8.97
CA ASP A 296 20.34 4.03 9.58
C ASP A 296 19.89 2.94 8.59
N CYS A 297 20.79 2.55 7.67
CA CYS A 297 20.51 1.48 6.70
C CYS A 297 20.47 0.09 7.32
N GLY A 298 20.69 -0.04 8.63
CA GLY A 298 20.84 -1.31 9.29
C GLY A 298 22.27 -1.86 9.28
N LYS A 299 22.40 -3.02 9.90
CA LYS A 299 23.68 -3.66 10.23
C LYS A 299 23.72 -5.08 9.68
N CYS A 300 24.91 -5.59 9.42
CA CYS A 300 25.07 -7.00 9.06
C CYS A 300 24.70 -7.92 10.22
N SER A 301 23.97 -8.99 9.90
CA SER A 301 23.71 -10.12 10.80
C SER A 301 24.70 -11.26 10.54
N SER A 302 25.02 -11.50 9.27
CA SER A 302 26.01 -12.47 8.80
C SER A 302 26.93 -11.85 7.74
N PRO A 303 28.10 -12.44 7.47
CA PRO A 303 28.76 -13.52 8.22
C PRO A 303 29.24 -13.04 9.61
N ARG A 304 29.64 -13.99 10.49
CA ARG A 304 30.06 -13.68 11.88
C ARG A 304 31.12 -12.58 11.99
N ARG A 305 32.05 -12.50 11.02
CA ARG A 305 33.11 -11.48 10.96
C ARG A 305 32.58 -10.05 10.83
N LEU A 306 31.46 -9.85 10.16
CA LEU A 306 30.87 -8.54 9.88
C LEU A 306 29.67 -8.22 10.77
N ARG A 307 29.25 -9.15 11.64
CA ARG A 307 28.06 -8.98 12.48
C ARG A 307 28.12 -7.69 13.29
N GLY A 308 27.06 -6.88 13.21
CA GLY A 308 26.93 -5.61 13.90
C GLY A 308 27.53 -4.39 13.18
N GLN A 309 28.28 -4.61 12.09
CA GLN A 309 28.82 -3.51 11.28
C GLN A 309 27.70 -2.80 10.51
N GLN A 310 27.76 -1.47 10.49
CA GLN A 310 26.81 -0.64 9.76
C GLN A 310 27.01 -0.79 8.25
N LEU A 311 25.93 -0.99 7.50
CA LEU A 311 25.99 -1.20 6.04
C LEU A 311 26.68 -0.01 5.34
N VAL A 312 26.37 1.23 5.74
CA VAL A 312 26.96 2.45 5.17
C VAL A 312 28.49 2.50 5.26
N ASN A 313 29.09 1.81 6.23
CA ASN A 313 30.52 1.82 6.48
C ASN A 313 31.27 0.70 5.75
N LEU A 314 30.56 -0.25 5.12
CA LEU A 314 31.18 -1.36 4.41
C LEU A 314 31.52 -0.98 2.97
N THR A 315 32.58 -1.62 2.48
CA THR A 315 33.06 -1.53 1.09
C THR A 315 33.15 -2.92 0.47
N LYS A 316 33.35 -3.00 -0.84
CA LYS A 316 33.54 -4.28 -1.56
C LYS A 316 34.70 -5.09 -0.98
N GLU A 317 35.80 -4.44 -0.61
CA GLU A 317 36.97 -5.08 0.00
C GLU A 317 36.62 -5.69 1.37
N SER A 318 35.72 -5.02 2.11
CA SER A 318 35.24 -5.50 3.41
C SER A 318 34.50 -6.84 3.30
N LEU A 319 33.90 -7.14 2.15
CA LEU A 319 33.14 -8.38 1.89
C LEU A 319 34.03 -9.58 1.55
N SER A 320 35.32 -9.37 1.25
CA SER A 320 36.30 -10.44 0.94
C SER A 320 35.88 -11.34 -0.23
N CYS A 321 35.42 -10.73 -1.33
CA CYS A 321 34.88 -11.48 -2.46
C CYS A 321 35.91 -12.30 -3.22
N PRO A 322 35.61 -13.58 -3.53
CA PRO A 322 36.52 -14.40 -4.32
C PRO A 322 36.69 -13.77 -5.70
N GLY A 323 37.92 -13.42 -6.05
CA GLY A 323 38.24 -12.94 -7.40
C GLY A 323 37.78 -13.97 -8.42
N GLY A 324 36.79 -13.62 -9.23
CA GLY A 324 36.14 -14.55 -10.15
C GLY A 324 37.13 -15.15 -11.14
N LYS A 325 37.54 -16.40 -10.92
CA LYS A 325 38.04 -17.25 -12.01
C LYS A 325 36.84 -17.88 -12.68
N THR A 326 36.35 -17.25 -13.74
CA THR A 326 35.36 -17.83 -14.64
C THR A 326 36.06 -18.89 -15.50
N THR A 327 35.82 -20.17 -15.26
CA THR A 327 36.16 -21.21 -16.24
C THR A 327 35.19 -21.09 -17.41
N VAL A 328 35.63 -20.45 -18.49
CA VAL A 328 34.86 -20.36 -19.74
C VAL A 328 34.91 -21.72 -20.42
N ALA A 329 33.79 -22.45 -20.42
CA ALA A 329 33.61 -23.65 -21.24
C ALA A 329 32.89 -23.23 -22.54
N ASN A 330 33.60 -23.22 -23.66
CA ASN A 330 32.99 -22.98 -24.97
C ASN A 330 32.44 -24.31 -25.52
N LEU A 331 31.14 -24.55 -25.40
CA LEU A 331 30.47 -25.66 -26.09
C LEU A 331 29.90 -25.21 -27.43
N LYS A 332 30.18 -25.97 -28.50
CA LYS A 332 29.47 -25.89 -29.78
C LYS A 332 28.49 -27.06 -29.86
N ILE A 333 27.21 -26.76 -30.04
CA ILE A 333 26.13 -27.74 -30.10
C ILE A 333 25.46 -27.62 -31.46
N ASN A 334 25.41 -28.73 -32.21
CA ASN A 334 24.70 -28.80 -33.48
C ASN A 334 23.33 -29.44 -33.23
N MET A 335 22.26 -28.83 -33.75
CA MET A 335 20.88 -29.31 -33.62
C MET A 335 20.21 -29.42 -34.99
N THR A 336 19.24 -30.32 -35.09
CA THR A 336 18.35 -30.47 -36.24
C THR A 336 17.07 -29.67 -36.02
N GLU A 337 16.47 -29.19 -37.11
CA GLU A 337 15.22 -28.41 -37.09
C GLU A 337 14.08 -29.17 -36.39
N GLY A 338 13.37 -28.51 -35.47
CA GLY A 338 12.33 -29.11 -34.61
C GLY A 338 12.83 -29.90 -33.40
N GLY A 339 14.14 -29.91 -33.12
CA GLY A 339 14.73 -30.60 -31.97
C GLY A 339 14.60 -29.82 -30.65
N GLU A 340 14.73 -30.54 -29.53
CA GLU A 340 14.76 -30.01 -28.16
C GLU A 340 16.11 -30.29 -27.50
N LYS A 341 16.63 -29.31 -26.74
CA LYS A 341 17.87 -29.49 -25.97
C LYS A 341 17.89 -28.67 -24.69
N ASP A 342 18.34 -29.30 -23.61
CA ASP A 342 18.67 -28.64 -22.35
C ASP A 342 20.11 -28.13 -22.39
N LEU A 343 20.27 -26.85 -22.09
CA LEU A 343 21.55 -26.17 -21.91
C LEU A 343 21.79 -25.99 -20.41
N GLU A 344 22.73 -26.76 -19.87
CA GLU A 344 23.15 -26.65 -18.47
C GLU A 344 24.22 -25.58 -18.30
N CYS A 345 24.05 -24.73 -17.28
CA CYS A 345 25.03 -23.73 -16.89
C CYS A 345 25.58 -24.04 -15.50
N LEU A 346 26.78 -24.62 -15.45
CA LEU A 346 27.47 -24.93 -14.20
C LEU A 346 28.16 -23.68 -13.64
N THR A 347 27.39 -22.72 -13.13
CA THR A 347 27.95 -21.72 -12.20
C THR A 347 27.94 -22.34 -10.81
N GLY A 348 29.08 -22.40 -10.13
CA GLY A 348 29.18 -22.94 -8.77
C GLY A 348 28.07 -22.46 -7.81
N SER A 349 27.82 -23.26 -6.78
CA SER A 349 26.55 -23.47 -6.04
C SER A 349 25.77 -22.27 -5.46
N ASP A 350 26.18 -21.01 -5.62
CA ASP A 350 25.62 -19.89 -4.84
C ASP A 350 25.46 -18.56 -5.61
N THR A 351 25.13 -18.58 -6.92
CA THR A 351 24.90 -17.33 -7.68
C THR A 351 23.68 -17.40 -8.61
N THR A 352 22.96 -16.27 -8.75
CA THR A 352 21.88 -16.10 -9.73
C THR A 352 22.46 -16.21 -11.15
N GLN A 353 21.98 -17.19 -11.91
CA GLN A 353 22.40 -17.44 -13.29
C GLN A 353 21.68 -16.49 -14.25
N ILE A 354 22.43 -15.91 -15.19
CA ILE A 354 21.85 -15.06 -16.24
C ILE A 354 22.24 -15.61 -17.61
N TRP A 355 21.24 -15.72 -18.49
CA TRP A 355 21.43 -16.05 -19.90
C TRP A 355 21.25 -14.80 -20.76
N LYS A 356 22.20 -14.56 -21.66
CA LYS A 356 22.15 -13.48 -22.67
C LYS A 356 22.16 -14.09 -24.07
N THR A 357 21.29 -13.59 -24.93
CA THR A 357 21.25 -13.92 -26.37
C THR A 357 21.65 -12.69 -27.18
N GLY A 358 22.45 -12.88 -28.23
CA GLY A 358 23.11 -11.81 -28.99
C GLY A 358 22.21 -10.85 -29.81
N SER A 359 20.89 -10.89 -29.67
CA SER A 359 19.96 -9.98 -30.37
C SER A 359 18.72 -9.66 -29.52
N THR A 360 18.37 -8.38 -29.45
CA THR A 360 17.25 -7.83 -28.66
C THR A 360 15.89 -8.27 -29.22
N ILE A 361 15.13 -9.07 -28.46
CA ILE A 361 13.77 -9.46 -28.85
C ILE A 361 12.78 -8.34 -28.46
N ARG A 362 11.97 -7.88 -29.43
CA ARG A 362 10.85 -6.96 -29.20
C ARG A 362 9.56 -7.76 -29.00
N SER A 363 8.72 -7.33 -28.06
CA SER A 363 7.39 -7.92 -27.83
C SER A 363 6.56 -7.95 -29.11
N GLY A 364 6.12 -9.14 -29.57
CA GLY A 364 5.26 -9.34 -30.74
C GLY A 364 5.78 -10.27 -31.85
N SER A 365 7.01 -10.80 -31.77
CA SER A 365 7.52 -11.79 -32.73
C SER A 365 7.20 -13.23 -32.30
N PHE A 366 6.50 -13.99 -33.15
CA PHE A 366 6.16 -15.42 -32.96
C PHE A 366 7.35 -16.36 -33.24
N GLN A 367 8.51 -16.12 -32.62
CA GLN A 367 9.62 -17.08 -32.63
C GLN A 367 10.40 -16.98 -31.32
N LEU A 368 10.20 -17.95 -30.41
CA LEU A 368 11.24 -18.76 -29.75
C LEU A 368 10.75 -19.38 -28.43
N SER A 369 10.89 -20.69 -28.38
CA SER A 369 10.47 -21.65 -27.36
C SER A 369 11.60 -21.85 -26.35
N VAL A 370 11.89 -20.81 -25.56
CA VAL A 370 12.96 -20.84 -24.54
C VAL A 370 12.33 -20.80 -23.15
N LYS A 371 12.59 -21.82 -22.33
CA LYS A 371 12.09 -21.92 -20.96
C LYS A 371 13.25 -22.05 -19.99
N ILE A 372 13.34 -21.13 -19.04
CA ILE A 372 14.32 -21.17 -17.95
C ILE A 372 13.73 -22.00 -16.81
N SER A 373 14.40 -23.07 -16.42
CA SER A 373 14.03 -23.92 -15.29
C SER A 373 14.50 -23.31 -13.97
N GLY A 374 13.88 -23.70 -12.85
CA GLY A 374 14.18 -23.16 -11.52
C GLY A 374 15.61 -23.46 -10.99
N ASP A 375 16.34 -24.35 -11.66
CA ASP A 375 17.74 -24.67 -11.42
C ASP A 375 18.74 -23.84 -12.26
N GLY A 376 18.22 -22.92 -13.09
CA GLY A 376 19.01 -22.07 -13.98
C GLY A 376 19.36 -22.69 -15.34
N SER A 377 18.96 -23.94 -15.60
CA SER A 377 19.06 -24.54 -16.93
C SER A 377 18.10 -23.87 -17.92
N VAL A 378 18.51 -23.79 -19.18
CA VAL A 378 17.68 -23.28 -20.27
C VAL A 378 17.29 -24.42 -21.18
N ASN A 379 15.99 -24.66 -21.29
CA ASN A 379 15.43 -25.56 -22.28
C ASN A 379 15.08 -24.76 -23.54
N VAL A 380 15.62 -25.20 -24.68
CA VAL A 380 15.28 -24.67 -26.00
C VAL A 380 14.49 -25.73 -26.74
N THR A 381 13.23 -25.42 -27.05
CA THR A 381 12.30 -26.25 -27.85
C THR A 381 12.09 -25.64 -29.23
N ASP A 382 11.65 -26.45 -30.20
CA ASP A 382 11.18 -26.02 -31.53
C ASP A 382 12.18 -25.14 -32.32
N VAL A 383 13.44 -25.61 -32.40
CA VAL A 383 14.54 -24.86 -33.02
C VAL A 383 14.37 -24.76 -34.55
N THR A 384 14.32 -23.53 -35.08
CA THR A 384 14.35 -23.23 -36.53
C THR A 384 15.73 -22.75 -36.98
N THR A 385 16.01 -22.73 -38.28
CA THR A 385 17.31 -22.24 -38.83
C THR A 385 17.63 -20.79 -38.45
N ASP A 386 16.61 -19.98 -38.16
CA ASP A 386 16.72 -18.57 -37.73
C ASP A 386 17.01 -18.42 -36.22
N GLY A 387 16.86 -19.49 -35.43
CA GLY A 387 17.17 -19.53 -34.00
C GLY A 387 18.65 -19.78 -33.67
N SER A 388 19.51 -19.85 -34.69
CA SER A 388 20.96 -20.01 -34.53
C SER A 388 21.59 -18.75 -33.93
N GLY A 389 22.32 -18.90 -32.82
CA GLY A 389 22.86 -17.75 -32.09
C GLY A 389 23.80 -18.15 -30.96
N ILE A 390 24.49 -17.15 -30.41
CA ILE A 390 25.32 -17.33 -29.22
C ILE A 390 24.45 -17.17 -27.98
N TYR A 391 24.34 -18.23 -27.20
CA TYR A 391 23.75 -18.24 -25.87
C TYR A 391 24.89 -18.15 -24.86
N ALA A 392 24.97 -17.01 -24.18
CA ALA A 392 25.96 -16.80 -23.14
C ALA A 392 25.30 -16.98 -21.78
N CYS A 393 25.62 -18.07 -21.09
CA CYS A 393 25.36 -18.14 -19.66
C CYS A 393 26.56 -17.58 -18.91
N GLY A 394 26.28 -16.73 -17.93
CA GLY A 394 27.30 -16.19 -17.06
C GLY A 394 26.81 -16.09 -15.63
N LYS A 395 27.77 -15.88 -14.74
CA LYS A 395 27.47 -15.32 -13.42
C LYS A 395 27.07 -13.86 -13.62
N SER A 396 26.05 -13.38 -12.90
CA SER A 396 26.11 -11.99 -12.45
C SER A 396 27.27 -11.93 -11.46
N ASN A 397 28.47 -11.60 -11.94
CA ASN A 397 29.63 -11.40 -11.09
C ASN A 397 29.97 -9.91 -11.10
N SER A 398 30.00 -9.32 -9.91
CA SER A 398 30.88 -8.21 -9.57
C SER A 398 31.83 -8.63 -8.47
#